data_AF-A0A4P9X6Q1-F1
#
_entry.id   AF-A0A4P9X6Q1-F1
#
_cell.length_a   1.000
_cell.length_b   1.000
_cell.length_c   1.000
_cell.angle_alpha   90.00
_cell.angle_beta   90.00
_cell.angle_gamma   90.00
#
_symmetry.space_group_name_H-M   'P 1'
#
loop_
_entity.id
_entity.type
_entity.pdbx_description
1 polymer ?
#
loop_
_entity_poly.entity_id
_entity_poly.type
_entity_poly.pdbx_seq_one_letter_code
_entity_poly.pdbx_strand_id
1 'polypeptide(L)'
;MRLLARITRLTFGNVAMQKLCFHALVRLRLLDIRMVSLIAACLRSEDTELVSWAIFLMHEFIIKDIAREAFTQIRGLVRILTGVMGSTETAIPRIVLRTLKCLGIRNEGFQADMVRQGVLGPLIPALSSSDDETRFWALALLH
;
A
#
# COMPACT_ATOMS: atom_id res chain seq x y z
N MET A 1 16.95 -6.54 6.90
CA MET A 1 17.87 -7.69 7.06
C MET A 1 17.21 -8.92 7.73
N ARG A 2 16.44 -8.82 8.83
CA ARG A 2 15.84 -10.00 9.51
C ARG A 2 14.59 -10.60 8.83
N LEU A 3 13.77 -9.81 8.14
CA LEU A 3 12.64 -10.31 7.34
C LEU A 3 13.14 -11.08 6.11
N LEU A 4 14.17 -10.55 5.44
CA LEU A 4 14.89 -11.24 4.37
C LEU A 4 15.48 -12.57 4.85
N ALA A 5 16.07 -12.61 6.05
CA ALA A 5 16.62 -13.81 6.69
C ALA A 5 15.53 -14.84 7.06
N ARG A 6 14.32 -14.39 7.40
CA ARG A 6 13.18 -15.25 7.75
C ARG A 6 12.47 -15.80 6.52
N ILE A 7 12.36 -14.99 5.46
CA ILE A 7 11.85 -15.39 4.13
C ILE A 7 12.85 -16.33 3.45
N THR A 8 14.15 -16.09 3.53
CA THR A 8 15.19 -17.05 3.05
C THR A 8 15.18 -18.35 3.84
N ARG A 9 14.81 -18.33 5.13
CA ARG A 9 14.69 -19.54 5.95
C ARG A 9 13.41 -20.35 5.65
N LEU A 10 12.31 -19.68 5.27
CA LEU A 10 11.05 -20.30 4.83
C LEU A 10 11.09 -20.78 3.36
N THR A 11 11.92 -20.17 2.52
CA THR A 11 12.15 -20.58 1.12
C THR A 11 13.37 -21.50 0.97
N PHE A 12 14.04 -21.86 2.07
CA PHE A 12 15.23 -22.72 2.07
C PHE A 12 14.85 -24.15 1.67
N GLY A 13 15.29 -24.58 0.49
CA GLY A 13 15.00 -25.91 -0.07
C GLY A 13 14.11 -25.90 -1.31
N ASN A 14 13.40 -24.81 -1.59
CA ASN A 14 12.61 -24.67 -2.82
C ASN A 14 13.36 -23.78 -3.84
N VAL A 15 14.26 -24.42 -4.58
CA VAL A 15 15.13 -23.77 -5.59
C VAL A 15 14.32 -23.01 -6.65
N ALA A 16 13.08 -23.42 -6.93
CA ALA A 16 12.19 -22.72 -7.87
C ALA A 16 11.66 -21.39 -7.29
N MET A 17 11.24 -21.38 -6.02
CA MET A 17 10.74 -20.18 -5.34
C MET A 17 11.85 -19.16 -5.10
N GLN A 18 13.06 -19.62 -4.76
CA GLN A 18 14.24 -18.76 -4.65
C GLN A 18 14.62 -18.12 -5.99
N LYS A 19 14.59 -18.90 -7.09
CA LYS A 19 14.81 -18.37 -8.45
C LYS A 19 13.76 -17.33 -8.83
N LEU A 20 12.49 -17.53 -8.49
CA LEU A 20 11.42 -16.54 -8.72
C LEU A 20 11.62 -15.27 -7.90
N CYS A 21 11.98 -15.37 -6.62
CA CYS A 21 12.29 -14.21 -5.78
C CYS A 21 13.50 -13.43 -6.31
N PHE A 22 14.58 -14.10 -6.74
CA PHE A 22 15.75 -13.44 -7.34
C PHE A 22 15.44 -12.86 -8.72
N HIS A 23 14.63 -13.54 -9.53
CA HIS A 23 14.21 -13.05 -10.84
C HIS A 23 13.28 -11.83 -10.74
N ALA A 24 12.40 -11.81 -9.73
CA ALA A 24 11.66 -10.63 -9.33
C ALA A 24 12.61 -9.54 -8.81
N LEU A 25 13.59 -9.85 -7.96
CA LEU A 25 14.58 -8.89 -7.44
C LEU A 25 15.41 -8.21 -8.54
N VAL A 26 15.85 -8.98 -9.53
CA VAL A 26 16.64 -8.49 -10.68
C VAL A 26 15.75 -7.69 -11.66
N ARG A 27 14.47 -8.06 -11.81
CA ARG A 27 13.50 -7.33 -12.64
C ARG A 27 12.89 -6.09 -11.97
N LEU A 28 12.80 -6.08 -10.64
CA LEU A 28 12.37 -4.95 -9.80
C LEU A 28 13.27 -3.73 -9.99
N ARG A 29 14.51 -3.90 -10.47
CA ARG A 29 15.44 -2.80 -10.76
C ARG A 29 15.28 -2.17 -12.15
N LEU A 30 14.47 -2.75 -13.04
CA LEU A 30 14.49 -2.40 -14.47
C LEU A 30 13.15 -1.92 -15.04
N LEU A 31 12.02 -1.95 -14.32
CA LEU A 31 10.69 -1.66 -14.91
C LEU A 31 9.70 -1.00 -13.94
N ASP A 32 9.95 0.23 -13.52
CA ASP A 32 9.06 0.97 -12.62
C ASP A 32 7.61 1.05 -13.12
N ILE A 33 7.39 1.31 -14.42
CA ILE A 33 6.04 1.50 -14.98
C ILE A 33 5.25 0.18 -15.06
N ARG A 34 5.91 -0.95 -15.36
CA ARG A 34 5.23 -2.27 -15.42
C ARG A 34 4.88 -2.80 -14.02
N MET A 35 5.60 -2.36 -12.99
CA MET A 35 5.28 -2.72 -11.62
C MET A 35 4.00 -2.02 -11.15
N VAL A 36 3.87 -0.72 -11.46
CA VAL A 36 2.68 0.06 -11.06
C VAL A 36 1.42 -0.55 -11.66
N SER A 37 1.45 -0.94 -12.94
CA SER A 37 0.29 -1.57 -13.59
C SER A 37 -0.04 -2.95 -13.01
N LEU A 38 0.98 -3.75 -12.66
CA LEU A 38 0.79 -5.03 -11.99
C LEU A 38 0.18 -4.86 -10.59
N ILE A 39 0.73 -3.95 -9.77
CA ILE A 39 0.22 -3.63 -8.43
C ILE A 39 -1.22 -3.12 -8.54
N ALA A 40 -1.51 -2.23 -9.50
CA ALA A 40 -2.85 -1.73 -9.75
C ALA A 40 -3.84 -2.85 -10.14
N ALA A 41 -3.39 -3.88 -10.85
CA ALA A 41 -4.21 -5.05 -11.15
C ALA A 41 -4.49 -5.88 -9.89
N CYS A 42 -3.46 -6.15 -9.08
CA CYS A 42 -3.60 -6.89 -7.82
C CYS A 42 -4.53 -6.19 -6.82
N LEU A 43 -4.49 -4.85 -6.75
CA LEU A 43 -5.39 -4.04 -5.92
C LEU A 43 -6.88 -4.17 -6.30
N ARG A 44 -7.19 -4.69 -7.49
CA ARG A 44 -8.56 -4.92 -7.97
C ARG A 44 -8.99 -6.39 -7.88
N SER A 45 -8.16 -7.24 -7.30
CA SER A 45 -8.49 -8.65 -7.09
C SER A 45 -9.61 -8.80 -6.07
N GLU A 46 -10.36 -9.90 -6.19
CA GLU A 46 -11.32 -10.36 -5.16
C GLU A 46 -10.60 -11.09 -4.02
N ASP A 47 -9.37 -11.54 -4.25
CA ASP A 47 -8.51 -12.14 -3.23
C ASP A 47 -7.98 -11.07 -2.27
N THR A 48 -8.55 -11.05 -1.07
CA THR A 48 -8.21 -10.11 0.00
C THR A 48 -6.76 -10.22 0.46
N GLU A 49 -6.17 -11.42 0.43
CA GLU A 49 -4.77 -11.60 0.80
C GLU A 49 -3.87 -10.96 -0.26
N LEU A 50 -4.16 -11.19 -1.54
CA LEU A 50 -3.44 -10.56 -2.65
C LEU A 50 -3.56 -9.03 -2.62
N VAL A 51 -4.74 -8.50 -2.31
CA VAL A 51 -4.97 -7.05 -2.16
C VAL A 51 -4.12 -6.49 -1.01
N SER A 52 -4.11 -7.15 0.15
CA SER A 52 -3.26 -6.76 1.29
C SER A 52 -1.79 -6.71 0.89
N TRP A 53 -1.24 -7.77 0.28
CA TRP A 53 0.14 -7.80 -0.20
C TRP A 53 0.45 -6.70 -1.22
N ALA A 54 -0.49 -6.39 -2.12
CA ALA A 54 -0.34 -5.31 -3.08
C ALA A 54 -0.28 -3.94 -2.38
N ILE A 55 -1.06 -3.71 -1.32
CA ILE A 55 -1.01 -2.48 -0.52
C ILE A 55 0.34 -2.36 0.20
N PHE A 56 0.83 -3.42 0.83
CA PHE A 56 2.15 -3.43 1.46
C PHE A 56 3.25 -3.09 0.45
N LEU A 57 3.22 -3.72 -0.73
CA LEU A 57 4.21 -3.48 -1.78
C LEU A 57 4.14 -2.06 -2.33
N MET A 58 2.93 -1.56 -2.59
CA MET A 58 2.70 -0.19 -3.02
C MET A 58 3.22 0.82 -1.99
N HIS A 59 2.93 0.58 -0.70
CA HIS A 59 3.43 1.40 0.40
C HIS A 59 4.96 1.48 0.38
N GLU A 60 5.63 0.33 0.23
CA GLU A 60 7.10 0.25 0.16
C GLU A 60 7.72 1.03 -1.00
N PHE A 61 7.00 1.14 -2.13
CA PHE A 61 7.43 1.97 -3.26
C PHE A 61 7.27 3.46 -2.93
N ILE A 62 6.10 3.84 -2.41
CA ILE A 62 5.78 5.22 -2.10
C ILE A 62 6.70 5.81 -1.03
N ILE A 63 7.04 5.06 0.03
CA ILE A 63 7.95 5.56 1.08
C ILE A 63 9.39 5.73 0.57
N LYS A 64 9.76 5.04 -0.51
CA LYS A 64 11.06 5.18 -1.20
C LYS A 64 10.99 6.19 -2.37
N ASP A 65 9.85 6.87 -2.51
CA ASP A 65 9.55 7.80 -3.60
C ASP A 65 9.67 7.18 -5.01
N ILE A 66 9.43 5.87 -5.11
CA ILE A 66 9.47 5.12 -6.37
C ILE A 66 8.08 5.14 -7.01
N ALA A 67 7.99 5.66 -8.24
CA ALA A 67 6.77 5.68 -9.05
C ALA A 67 5.54 6.30 -8.36
N ARG A 68 5.76 7.18 -7.38
CA ARG A 68 4.72 7.82 -6.57
C ARG A 68 3.70 8.56 -7.42
N GLU A 69 4.16 9.34 -8.40
CA GLU A 69 3.29 10.03 -9.35
C GLU A 69 2.42 9.05 -10.14
N ALA A 70 3.00 7.95 -10.62
CA ALA A 70 2.26 6.93 -11.37
C ALA A 70 1.17 6.28 -10.52
N PHE A 71 1.40 6.05 -9.22
CA PHE A 71 0.35 5.57 -8.32
C PHE A 71 -0.79 6.59 -8.16
N THR A 72 -0.50 7.88 -8.06
CA THR A 72 -1.57 8.91 -7.94
C THR A 72 -2.48 8.98 -9.17
N GLN A 73 -2.03 8.49 -10.32
CA GLN A 73 -2.83 8.44 -11.56
C GLN A 73 -3.69 7.17 -11.68
N ILE A 74 -3.61 6.23 -10.73
CA ILE A 74 -4.46 5.03 -10.75
C ILE A 74 -5.90 5.41 -10.47
N ARG A 75 -6.76 5.26 -11.48
CA ARG A 75 -8.20 5.51 -11.35
C ARG A 75 -8.83 4.62 -10.27
N GLY A 76 -9.54 5.27 -9.34
CA GLY A 76 -10.25 4.62 -8.25
C GLY A 76 -9.36 4.11 -7.12
N LEU A 77 -8.08 4.49 -7.09
CA LEU A 77 -7.14 4.07 -6.05
C LEU A 77 -7.63 4.44 -4.66
N VAL A 78 -8.06 5.69 -4.45
CA VAL A 78 -8.56 6.14 -3.13
C VAL A 78 -9.70 5.24 -2.68
N ARG A 79 -10.71 5.00 -3.54
CA ARG A 79 -11.84 4.13 -3.21
C ARG A 79 -11.41 2.72 -2.80
N ILE A 80 -10.47 2.11 -3.53
CA ILE A 80 -9.93 0.78 -3.21
C ILE A 80 -9.28 0.79 -1.82
N LEU A 81 -8.40 1.76 -1.58
CA LEU A 81 -7.68 1.89 -0.31
C LEU A 81 -8.65 2.14 0.85
N THR A 82 -9.61 3.04 0.70
CA THR A 82 -10.62 3.31 1.73
C THR A 82 -11.50 2.09 2.01
N GLY A 83 -11.78 1.26 1.00
CA GLY A 83 -12.59 0.05 1.13
C GLY A 83 -11.97 -1.01 2.04
N VAL A 84 -10.63 -1.07 2.09
CA VAL A 84 -9.92 -2.03 2.95
C VAL A 84 -9.61 -1.49 4.35
N MET A 85 -9.88 -0.21 4.64
CA MET A 85 -9.66 0.35 5.99
C MET A 85 -10.62 -0.21 7.04
N GLY A 86 -11.70 -0.87 6.61
CA GLY A 86 -12.59 -1.63 7.50
C GLY A 86 -12.11 -3.06 7.78
N SER A 87 -10.92 -3.46 7.32
CA SER A 87 -10.36 -4.79 7.56
C SER A 87 -10.18 -5.07 9.05
N THR A 88 -10.42 -6.32 9.45
CA THR A 88 -10.15 -6.82 10.82
C THR A 88 -8.66 -6.90 11.13
N GLU A 89 -7.79 -6.87 10.10
CA GLU A 89 -6.35 -6.83 10.27
C GLU A 89 -5.88 -5.44 10.68
N THR A 90 -5.43 -5.27 11.93
CA THR A 90 -5.01 -3.97 12.49
C THR A 90 -3.89 -3.27 11.70
N ALA A 91 -3.06 -4.03 10.98
CA ALA A 91 -1.97 -3.48 10.19
C ALA A 91 -2.46 -2.74 8.92
N ILE A 92 -3.56 -3.19 8.32
CA ILE A 92 -4.03 -2.69 7.02
C ILE A 92 -4.52 -1.24 7.12
N PRO A 93 -5.42 -0.86 8.05
CA PRO A 93 -5.87 0.53 8.20
C PRO A 93 -4.71 1.50 8.41
N ARG A 94 -3.76 1.14 9.29
CA ARG A 94 -2.54 1.93 9.55
C ARG A 94 -1.76 2.21 8.26
N ILE A 95 -1.48 1.16 7.48
CA ILE A 95 -0.66 1.26 6.27
C ILE A 95 -1.39 2.04 5.20
N VAL A 96 -2.70 1.85 5.07
CA VAL A 96 -3.52 2.61 4.13
C VAL A 96 -3.49 4.09 4.46
N LEU A 97 -3.75 4.48 5.72
CA LEU A 97 -3.73 5.89 6.15
C LEU A 97 -2.36 6.53 5.88
N ARG A 98 -1.29 5.83 6.22
CA ARG A 98 0.08 6.27 5.94
C ARG A 98 0.34 6.41 4.43
N THR A 99 -0.12 5.46 3.63
CA THR A 99 0.03 5.48 2.16
C THR A 99 -0.72 6.67 1.56
N LEU A 100 -1.97 6.90 1.97
CA LEU A 100 -2.77 8.05 1.52
C LEU A 100 -2.08 9.37 1.90
N LYS A 101 -1.55 9.48 3.12
CA LYS A 101 -0.76 10.64 3.55
C LYS A 101 0.45 10.84 2.64
N CYS A 102 1.24 9.80 2.44
CA CYS A 102 2.43 9.89 1.59
C CYS A 102 2.09 10.27 0.15
N LEU A 103 1.03 9.70 -0.45
CA LEU A 103 0.58 10.08 -1.79
C LEU A 103 0.16 11.56 -1.86
N GLY A 104 -0.52 12.07 -0.82
CA GLY A 104 -1.01 13.45 -0.75
C GLY A 104 0.05 14.53 -0.47
N ILE A 105 1.27 14.21 -0.01
CA ILE A 105 2.28 15.25 0.33
C ILE A 105 2.59 16.15 -0.87
N ARG A 106 2.31 17.46 -0.79
CA ARG A 106 2.52 18.41 -1.90
C ARG A 106 1.77 18.04 -3.20
N ASN A 107 0.67 17.29 -3.10
CA ASN A 107 -0.18 16.94 -4.24
C ASN A 107 -1.63 17.31 -3.94
N GLU A 108 -1.95 18.60 -4.08
CA GLU A 108 -3.28 19.16 -3.81
C GLU A 108 -4.38 18.54 -4.68
N GLY A 109 -4.06 18.17 -5.92
CA GLY A 109 -4.98 17.48 -6.81
C GLY A 109 -5.43 16.14 -6.25
N PHE A 110 -4.47 15.34 -5.76
CA PHE A 110 -4.76 14.07 -5.11
C PHE A 110 -5.46 14.26 -3.76
N GLN A 111 -5.10 15.28 -2.98
CA GLN A 111 -5.81 15.61 -1.74
C GLN A 111 -7.29 15.93 -1.98
N ALA A 112 -7.59 16.75 -2.99
CA ALA A 112 -8.96 17.05 -3.37
C ALA A 112 -9.71 15.80 -3.87
N ASP A 113 -9.03 14.92 -4.62
CA ASP A 113 -9.60 13.64 -5.06
C ASP A 113 -9.92 12.71 -3.87
N MET A 114 -9.06 12.67 -2.84
CA MET A 114 -9.32 11.90 -1.61
C MET A 114 -10.62 12.35 -0.92
N VAL A 115 -10.82 13.66 -0.79
CA VAL A 115 -12.03 14.22 -0.19
C VAL A 115 -13.26 13.89 -1.05
N ARG A 116 -13.18 14.08 -2.38
CA ARG A 116 -14.27 13.77 -3.32
C ARG A 116 -14.66 12.29 -3.30
N GLN A 117 -13.70 11.39 -3.16
CA GLN A 117 -13.94 9.95 -3.09
C GLN A 117 -14.34 9.45 -1.70
N GLY A 118 -14.52 10.35 -0.72
CA GLY A 118 -15.14 10.02 0.57
C GLY A 118 -14.20 9.45 1.62
N VAL A 119 -12.90 9.80 1.59
CA VAL A 119 -11.92 9.34 2.60
C VAL A 119 -12.34 9.64 4.05
N LEU A 120 -13.14 10.70 4.27
CA LEU A 120 -13.58 11.13 5.60
C LEU A 120 -14.45 10.09 6.31
N GLY A 121 -15.28 9.33 5.57
CA GLY A 121 -16.18 8.33 6.14
C GLY A 121 -15.43 7.30 6.99
N PRO A 122 -14.46 6.57 6.41
CA PRO A 122 -13.67 5.60 7.16
C PRO A 122 -12.54 6.24 8.01
N LEU A 123 -12.22 7.53 7.80
CA LEU A 123 -11.26 8.26 8.65
C LEU A 123 -11.82 8.57 10.05
N ILE A 124 -13.11 8.91 10.15
CA ILE A 124 -13.74 9.25 11.44
C ILE A 124 -13.65 8.10 12.46
N PRO A 125 -14.00 6.84 12.12
CA PRO A 125 -13.76 5.69 12.99
C PRO A 125 -12.28 5.51 13.34
N ALA A 126 -11.37 5.74 12.39
CA ALA A 126 -9.93 5.59 12.61
C ALA A 126 -9.37 6.58 13.65
N LEU A 127 -9.93 7.79 13.73
CA LEU A 127 -9.60 8.78 14.78
C LEU A 127 -10.00 8.32 16.18
N SER A 128 -11.01 7.46 16.27
CA SER A 128 -11.51 6.89 17.52
C SER A 128 -10.95 5.48 17.80
N SER A 129 -9.96 5.04 17.01
CA SER A 129 -9.34 3.71 17.18
C SER A 129 -8.61 3.60 18.51
N SER A 130 -8.70 2.42 19.13
CA SER A 130 -7.88 2.05 20.29
C SER A 130 -6.41 1.80 19.93
N ASP A 131 -6.11 1.64 18.63
CA ASP A 131 -4.73 1.55 18.14
C ASP A 131 -4.12 2.94 17.96
N ASP A 132 -3.12 3.26 18.77
CA ASP A 132 -2.47 4.57 18.81
C ASP A 132 -1.83 4.95 17.46
N GLU A 133 -1.30 3.97 16.72
CA GLU A 133 -0.67 4.21 15.42
C GLU A 133 -1.70 4.54 14.34
N THR A 134 -2.82 3.81 14.31
CA THR A 134 -3.96 4.13 13.44
C THR A 134 -4.48 5.53 13.75
N ARG A 135 -4.67 5.87 15.03
CA ARG A 135 -5.11 7.21 15.44
C ARG A 135 -4.11 8.29 15.04
N PHE A 136 -2.82 8.04 15.21
CA PHE A 136 -1.75 8.95 14.78
C PHE A 136 -1.79 9.20 13.26
N TRP A 137 -1.86 8.15 12.44
CA TRP A 137 -1.87 8.32 10.98
C TRP A 137 -3.18 8.92 10.47
N ALA A 138 -4.30 8.68 11.16
CA ALA A 138 -5.56 9.35 10.88
C ALA A 138 -5.46 10.87 11.11
N LEU A 139 -4.87 11.30 12.24
CA LEU A 139 -4.59 12.71 12.52
C LEU A 139 -3.59 13.30 11.52
N ALA A 140 -2.53 12.58 11.20
CA ALA A 140 -1.50 13.02 10.26
C ALA A 140 -2.04 13.19 8.82
N LEU A 141 -3.09 12.46 8.44
CA LEU A 141 -3.76 12.61 7.15
C LEU A 141 -4.58 13.90 7.05
N LEU A 142 -5.09 14.41 8.18
CA LEU A 142 -5.88 15.66 8.24
C LEU A 142 -5.02 16.93 8.23
N HIS A 143 -3.80 16.85 8.78
CA HIS A 143 -2.81 17.93 8.75
C HIS A 143 -2.06 17.96 7.41
#